data_AF-T1HWX9-F1
#
_entry.id   AF-T1HWX9-F1
#
_cell.length_a   1.000
_cell.length_b   1.000
_cell.length_c   1.000
_cell.angle_alpha   90.00
_cell.angle_beta   90.00
_cell.angle_gamma   90.00
#
_symmetry.space_group_name_H-M   'P 1'
#
loop_
_entity.id
_entity.type
_entity.pdbx_description
1 polymer ?
#
loop_
_entity_poly.entity_id
_entity_poly.type
_entity_poly.pdbx_seq_one_letter_code
_entity_poly.pdbx_strand_id
1 'polypeptide(L)'
;MNRIIDGLFPVHEEREVDVQRESGEIPLFTQGELRTAARSLRNHRAPGPDGIPAEVLKTVADERPDFLLAVYNNCLTAGVFSTRWKLARLVLIDKCKGDRTSPSSFRPLCMLDTAGKLLE
;
A
#
# COMPACT_ATOMS: atom_id res chain seq x y z
N MET A 1 -11.06 17.23 14.57
CA MET A 1 -10.69 16.10 13.69
C MET A 1 -9.55 15.28 14.29
N ASN A 2 -8.48 15.89 14.83
CA ASN A 2 -7.38 15.16 15.50
C ASN A 2 -7.85 14.15 16.55
N ARG A 3 -8.72 14.54 17.49
CA ARG A 3 -9.30 13.61 18.49
C ARG A 3 -9.96 12.35 17.89
N ILE A 4 -10.58 12.46 16.71
CA ILE A 4 -11.20 11.33 16.00
C ILE A 4 -10.12 10.41 15.42
N ILE A 5 -9.08 11.00 14.82
CA ILE A 5 -7.94 10.28 14.25
C ILE A 5 -7.15 9.58 15.36
N ASP A 6 -6.84 10.28 16.44
CA ASP A 6 -6.10 9.74 17.59
C ASP A 6 -6.84 8.56 18.25
N GLY A 7 -8.17 8.60 18.25
CA GLY A 7 -9.01 7.50 18.73
C GLY A 7 -9.12 6.31 17.76
N LEU A 8 -8.96 6.53 16.45
CA LEU A 8 -8.98 5.46 15.43
C LEU A 8 -7.59 4.85 15.17
N PHE A 9 -6.54 5.65 15.34
CA PHE A 9 -5.14 5.31 15.10
C PHE A 9 -4.30 5.75 16.32
N PRO A 10 -4.46 5.08 17.47
CA PRO A 10 -3.68 5.42 18.65
C PRO A 10 -2.20 5.17 18.41
N VAL A 11 -1.36 6.00 19.04
CA VAL A 11 0.08 5.79 19.01
C VAL A 11 0.39 4.54 19.83
N HIS A 12 1.07 3.59 19.19
CA HIS A 12 1.55 2.37 19.84
C HIS A 12 3.06 2.48 20.04
N GLU A 13 3.57 1.86 21.10
CA GLU A 13 5.01 1.65 21.25
C GLU A 13 5.55 0.82 20.08
N GLU A 14 6.77 1.13 19.64
CA GLU A 14 7.41 0.32 18.61
C GLU A 14 7.57 -1.09 19.13
N ARG A 15 7.02 -2.05 18.38
CA ARG A 15 7.13 -3.46 18.72
C ARG A 15 8.48 -3.96 18.23
N GLU A 16 9.33 -4.40 19.14
CA GLU A 16 10.47 -5.22 18.78
C GLU A 16 9.96 -6.54 18.20
N VAL A 17 10.18 -6.73 16.90
CA VAL A 17 9.90 -8.00 16.23
C VAL A 17 11.20 -8.77 16.21
N ASP A 18 11.23 -9.92 16.87
CA ASP A 18 12.34 -10.88 16.72
C ASP A 18 12.24 -11.49 15.31
N VAL A 19 12.84 -10.82 14.33
CA VAL A 19 12.88 -11.29 12.95
C VAL A 19 13.91 -12.40 12.87
N GLN A 20 13.49 -13.63 13.17
CA GLN A 20 14.27 -14.81 12.84
C GLN A 20 14.35 -14.90 11.31
N ARG A 21 15.46 -14.39 10.76
CA ARG A 21 15.73 -14.46 9.32
C ARG A 21 16.08 -15.90 8.98
N GLU A 22 15.18 -16.58 8.29
CA GLU A 22 15.52 -17.85 7.66
C GLU A 22 16.62 -17.62 6.62
N SER A 23 17.66 -18.46 6.64
CA SER A 23 18.84 -18.34 5.78
C SER A 23 18.61 -18.79 4.32
N GLY A 24 17.40 -18.61 3.81
CA GLY A 24 17.01 -18.98 2.45
C GLY A 24 17.24 -17.85 1.45
N GLU A 25 17.70 -18.20 0.24
CA GLU A 25 17.72 -17.26 -0.88
C GLU A 25 16.28 -17.04 -1.37
N ILE A 26 15.80 -15.80 -1.29
CA ILE A 26 14.47 -15.45 -1.82
C ILE A 26 14.61 -15.18 -3.32
N PRO A 27 13.92 -15.92 -4.19
CA PRO A 27 14.01 -15.71 -5.63
C PRO A 27 13.48 -14.32 -6.00
N LEU A 28 14.13 -13.70 -6.98
CA LEU A 28 13.67 -12.44 -7.55
C LEU A 28 12.34 -12.63 -8.28
N PHE A 29 11.51 -11.59 -8.29
CA PHE A 29 10.31 -11.54 -9.09
C PHE A 29 10.65 -11.64 -10.58
N THR A 30 9.77 -12.30 -11.31
CA THR A 30 9.80 -12.45 -12.76
C THR A 30 8.84 -11.47 -13.44
N GLN A 31 9.04 -11.21 -14.73
CA GLN A 31 8.08 -10.41 -15.52
C GLN A 31 6.68 -11.06 -15.55
N GLY A 32 6.59 -12.39 -15.51
CA GLY A 32 5.33 -13.11 -15.52
C GLY A 32 4.51 -12.87 -14.25
N GLU A 33 5.17 -12.91 -13.09
CA GLU A 33 4.57 -12.55 -11.80
C GLU A 33 4.14 -11.09 -11.78
N LEU A 34 5.01 -10.17 -12.22
CA LEU A 34 4.68 -8.74 -12.32
C LEU A 34 3.42 -8.50 -13.16
N ARG A 35 3.34 -9.09 -14.36
CA ARG A 35 2.17 -8.93 -15.23
C ARG A 35 0.91 -9.54 -14.63
N THR A 36 1.03 -10.68 -13.95
CA THR A 36 -0.09 -11.33 -13.27
C THR A 36 -0.61 -10.46 -12.12
N ALA A 37 0.29 -9.95 -11.28
CA ALA A 37 -0.03 -9.06 -10.18
C ALA A 37 -0.66 -7.75 -10.72
N ALA A 38 -0.07 -7.15 -11.75
CA ALA A 38 -0.58 -5.93 -12.37
C ALA A 38 -2.00 -6.11 -12.89
N ARG A 39 -2.30 -7.24 -13.56
CA ARG A 39 -3.66 -7.55 -14.05
C ARG A 39 -4.69 -7.69 -12.94
N SER A 40 -4.28 -8.15 -11.76
CA SER A 40 -5.15 -8.32 -10.60
C SER A 40 -5.62 -6.99 -9.98
N LEU A 41 -4.90 -5.89 -10.24
CA LEU A 41 -5.30 -4.56 -9.78
C LEU A 41 -6.68 -4.19 -10.33
N ARG A 42 -7.52 -3.59 -9.49
CA ARG A 42 -8.86 -3.14 -9.90
C ARG A 42 -8.79 -1.77 -10.58
N ASN A 43 -9.39 -1.65 -11.76
CA ASN A 43 -9.55 -0.36 -12.44
C ASN A 43 -10.54 0.56 -11.72
N HIS A 44 -10.49 1.84 -12.03
CA HIS A 44 -11.38 2.90 -11.55
C HIS A 44 -11.46 2.98 -10.02
N ARG A 45 -10.35 2.66 -9.35
CA ARG A 45 -10.17 2.88 -7.92
C ARG A 45 -9.45 4.19 -7.68
N ALA A 46 -9.79 4.84 -6.58
CA ALA A 46 -9.13 6.07 -6.17
C ALA A 46 -7.64 5.77 -5.90
N PRO A 47 -6.71 6.56 -6.49
CA PRO A 47 -5.29 6.39 -6.25
C PRO A 47 -4.90 6.81 -4.84
N GLY A 48 -3.68 6.43 -4.46
CA GLY A 48 -3.04 6.92 -3.24
C GLY A 48 -2.63 8.39 -3.33
N PRO A 49 -1.83 8.88 -2.36
CA PRO A 49 -1.28 10.23 -2.37
C PRO A 49 -0.55 10.63 -3.66
N ASP A 50 0.09 9.69 -4.36
CA ASP A 50 0.81 9.96 -5.62
C ASP A 50 -0.10 10.28 -6.82
N GLY A 51 -1.39 9.98 -6.72
CA GLY A 51 -2.36 10.21 -7.79
C GLY A 51 -2.26 9.22 -8.97
N ILE A 52 -1.42 8.18 -8.89
CA ILE A 52 -1.21 7.25 -10.00
C ILE A 52 -2.25 6.12 -9.97
N PRO A 53 -3.12 6.02 -10.99
CA PRO A 53 -4.15 4.99 -11.05
C PRO A 53 -3.58 3.64 -11.50
N ALA A 54 -4.32 2.56 -11.23
CA ALA A 54 -3.91 1.19 -11.57
C ALA A 54 -3.69 0.99 -13.07
N GLU A 55 -4.50 1.66 -13.88
CA GLU A 55 -4.48 1.61 -15.33
C GLU A 55 -3.11 2.05 -15.88
N VAL A 56 -2.50 3.08 -15.30
CA VAL A 56 -1.17 3.54 -15.70
C VAL A 56 -0.13 2.48 -15.38
N LEU A 57 -0.18 1.88 -14.18
CA LEU A 57 0.76 0.83 -13.80
C LEU A 57 0.60 -0.44 -14.64
N LYS A 58 -0.63 -0.80 -15.02
CA LYS A 58 -0.89 -1.90 -15.95
C LYS A 58 -0.25 -1.64 -17.31
N THR A 59 -0.45 -0.44 -17.86
CA THR A 59 0.21 -0.06 -19.12
C THR A 59 1.73 -0.13 -19.01
N VAL A 60 2.33 0.36 -17.91
CA VAL A 60 3.78 0.26 -17.71
C VAL A 60 4.24 -1.19 -17.54
N ALA A 61 3.48 -2.04 -16.85
CA ALA A 61 3.81 -3.45 -16.69
C ALA A 61 3.75 -4.24 -18.01
N ASP A 62 2.89 -3.85 -18.94
CA ASP A 62 2.81 -4.46 -20.27
C ASP A 62 3.92 -3.93 -21.20
N GLU A 63 4.07 -2.60 -21.29
CA GLU A 63 4.96 -1.91 -22.24
C GLU A 63 6.43 -1.85 -21.78
N ARG A 64 6.67 -1.69 -20.47
CA ARG A 64 7.99 -1.48 -19.87
C ARG A 64 8.15 -2.29 -18.57
N PRO A 65 7.92 -3.62 -18.59
CA PRO A 65 7.97 -4.46 -17.38
C PRO A 65 9.30 -4.36 -16.63
N ASP A 66 10.42 -4.26 -17.35
CA ASP A 66 11.76 -4.22 -16.76
C ASP A 66 11.96 -3.07 -15.77
N PHE A 67 11.30 -1.92 -16.01
CA PHE A 67 11.40 -0.77 -15.12
C PHE A 67 10.77 -1.06 -13.75
N LEU A 68 9.53 -1.55 -13.74
CA LEU A 68 8.84 -1.91 -12.50
C LEU A 68 9.52 -3.10 -11.83
N LEU A 69 9.94 -4.09 -12.61
CA LEU A 69 10.60 -5.28 -12.11
C LEU A 69 11.91 -4.94 -11.39
N ALA A 70 12.72 -4.05 -11.96
CA ALA A 70 13.95 -3.58 -11.33
C ALA A 70 13.67 -2.88 -10.00
N VAL A 71 12.64 -2.02 -9.94
CA VAL A 71 12.25 -1.35 -8.68
C VAL A 71 11.85 -2.37 -7.61
N TYR A 72 10.99 -3.34 -7.95
CA TYR A 72 10.50 -4.33 -7.00
C TYR A 72 11.58 -5.33 -6.56
N ASN A 73 12.44 -5.78 -7.47
CA ASN A 73 13.56 -6.64 -7.10
C ASN A 73 14.59 -5.91 -6.25
N ASN A 74 14.85 -4.63 -6.50
CA ASN A 74 15.71 -3.83 -5.63
C ASN A 74 15.11 -3.69 -4.22
N CYS A 75 13.79 -3.49 -4.11
CA CYS A 75 13.10 -3.50 -2.82
C CYS A 75 13.25 -4.85 -2.09
N LEU A 76 13.08 -5.96 -2.82
CA LEU A 76 13.21 -7.31 -2.28
C LEU A 76 14.64 -7.59 -1.80
N THR A 77 15.65 -7.34 -2.62
CA THR A 77 17.07 -7.54 -2.27
C THR A 77 17.50 -6.66 -1.11
N ALA A 78 17.01 -5.41 -1.04
CA ALA A 78 17.30 -4.53 0.09
C ALA A 78 16.51 -4.90 1.36
N GLY A 79 15.47 -5.73 1.26
CA GLY A 79 14.54 -5.99 2.35
C GLY A 79 13.76 -4.73 2.79
N VAL A 80 13.52 -3.80 1.85
CA VAL A 80 12.91 -2.50 2.14
C VAL A 80 11.60 -2.34 1.38
N PHE A 81 10.53 -2.10 2.13
CA PHE A 81 9.30 -1.54 1.59
C PHE A 81 9.39 -0.01 1.62
N SER A 82 9.25 0.63 0.45
CA SER A 82 9.40 2.09 0.28
C SER A 82 8.56 2.86 1.30
N THR A 83 9.17 3.83 1.98
CA THR A 83 8.48 4.68 2.97
C THR A 83 7.34 5.48 2.34
N ARG A 84 7.46 5.85 1.04
CA ARG A 84 6.38 6.55 0.33
C ARG A 84 5.13 5.69 0.20
N TRP A 85 5.29 4.39 -0.05
CA TRP A 85 4.17 3.46 -0.17
C TRP A 85 3.51 3.12 1.17
N LYS A 86 4.14 3.47 2.30
CA LYS A 86 3.54 3.39 3.64
C LYS A 86 2.63 4.58 3.96
N LEU A 87 2.68 5.65 3.15
CA LEU A 87 1.81 6.81 3.30
C LEU A 87 0.43 6.52 2.69
N ALA A 88 -0.61 6.91 3.40
CA ALA A 88 -1.99 6.77 2.95
C ALA A 88 -2.70 8.12 2.93
N ARG A 89 -3.57 8.31 1.94
CA ARG A 89 -4.59 9.35 2.01
C ARG A 89 -5.75 8.83 2.86
N LEU A 90 -5.89 9.38 4.08
CA LEU A 90 -6.96 9.03 5.01
C LEU A 90 -8.25 9.76 4.65
N VAL A 91 -9.34 9.01 4.49
CA VAL A 91 -10.70 9.53 4.34
C VAL A 91 -11.59 8.94 5.42
N LEU A 92 -12.35 9.79 6.10
CA LEU A 92 -13.30 9.38 7.13
C LEU A 92 -14.72 9.39 6.54
N ILE A 93 -15.35 8.22 6.42
CA ILE A 93 -16.73 8.10 5.97
C ILE A 93 -17.65 8.11 7.20
N ASP A 94 -18.56 9.07 7.27
CA ASP A 94 -19.59 9.15 8.31
C ASP A 94 -20.57 7.97 8.17
N LYS A 95 -20.82 7.23 9.26
CA LYS A 95 -21.83 6.16 9.31
C LYS A 95 -23.26 6.71 9.39
N CYS A 96 -23.43 8.03 9.54
CA CYS A 96 -24.68 8.74 9.78
C CYS A 96 -25.44 8.21 11.00
N LYS A 97 -24.71 7.75 12.03
CA LYS A 97 -25.25 7.17 13.26
C LYS A 97 -24.45 7.62 14.48
N GLY A 98 -25.14 7.93 15.57
CA GLY A 98 -24.53 8.33 16.84
C GLY A 98 -23.96 9.75 16.86
N ASP A 99 -23.12 10.04 17.84
CA ASP A 99 -22.46 11.33 18.02
C ASP A 99 -21.30 11.51 17.04
N ARG A 100 -21.38 12.54 16.19
CA ARG A 100 -20.37 12.88 15.17
C ARG A 100 -19.02 13.33 15.74
N THR A 101 -18.91 13.52 17.06
CA THR A 101 -17.62 13.76 17.71
C THR A 101 -16.89 12.48 18.12
N SER A 102 -17.58 11.33 18.08
CA SER A 102 -17.02 10.03 18.44
C SER A 102 -16.22 9.40 17.28
N PRO A 103 -15.02 8.86 17.53
CA PRO A 103 -14.29 8.03 16.58
C PRO A 103 -15.15 6.89 15.98
N SER A 104 -16.00 6.27 16.79
CA SER A 104 -16.82 5.13 16.37
C SER A 104 -17.88 5.46 15.32
N SER A 105 -18.21 6.74 15.12
CA SER A 105 -19.16 7.20 14.09
C SER A 105 -18.58 7.23 12.69
N PHE A 106 -17.27 7.01 12.52
CA PHE A 106 -16.61 7.00 11.21
C PHE A 106 -16.12 5.61 10.82
N ARG A 107 -15.98 5.38 9.51
CA ARG A 107 -15.18 4.30 8.92
C ARG A 107 -13.94 4.93 8.28
N PRO A 108 -12.73 4.66 8.78
CA PRO A 108 -11.53 5.12 8.12
C PRO A 108 -11.28 4.31 6.84
N LEU A 109 -10.91 5.00 5.77
CA LEU A 109 -10.35 4.43 4.56
C LEU A 109 -8.94 4.98 4.35
N CYS A 110 -7.96 4.08 4.30
CA CYS A 110 -6.57 4.40 4.00
C CYS A 110 -6.27 4.05 2.54
N MET A 111 -6.16 5.06 1.68
CA MET A 111 -5.80 4.85 0.28
C MET A 111 -4.28 4.91 0.13
N LEU A 112 -3.64 3.74 -0.06
CA LEU A 112 -2.21 3.63 -0.38
C LEU A 112 -1.94 3.82 -1.87
N ASP A 113 -0.70 4.20 -2.20
CA ASP A 113 -0.20 4.27 -3.58
C ASP A 113 -0.35 2.93 -4.28
N THR A 114 -0.78 2.97 -5.54
CA THR A 114 -1.07 1.73 -6.29
C THR A 114 0.18 0.91 -6.55
N ALA A 115 1.34 1.55 -6.68
CA ALA A 115 2.62 0.86 -6.85
C ALA A 115 3.02 0.05 -5.61
N GLY A 116 2.67 0.51 -4.40
CA GLY A 116 2.84 -0.24 -3.17
C GLY A 116 1.92 -1.46 -3.10
N LYS A 117 0.64 -1.27 -3.48
CA LYS A 117 -0.34 -2.37 -3.56
C LYS A 117 0.00 -3.43 -4.61
N LEU A 118 0.82 -3.09 -5.60
CA LEU A 118 1.28 -4.04 -6.61
C LEU A 118 2.46 -4.89 -6.11
N LEU A 119 3.22 -4.39 -5.13
CA LEU A 119 4.29 -5.15 -4.49
C LEU A 119 3.78 -6.07 -3.36
N GLU A 120 2.70 -5.66 -2.68
CA GLU A 120 2.01 -6.45 -1.65
C GLU A 120 1.33 -7.70 -2.22
#